data_AF-A0A8C1YDL7-F1
#
_entry.id   AF-A0A8C1YDL7-F1
#
_cell.length_a   1.000
_cell.length_b   1.000
_cell.length_c   1.000
_cell.angle_alpha   90.00
_cell.angle_beta   90.00
_cell.angle_gamma   90.00
#
_symmetry.space_group_name_H-M   'P 1'
#
loop_
_entity.id
_entity.type
_entity.pdbx_description
1 polymer ?
#
loop_
_entity_poly.entity_id
_entity_poly.type
_entity_poly.pdbx_seq_one_letter_code
_entity_poly.pdbx_strand_id
1 'polypeptide(L)'
;MNITNFSEKRKKMQPSPIQLEEEYPEHLRHLYLTEEERLDEEEEEKKKKKDTKQEYERIKEERARKQEEFLKDEAQREEALKIYKEKKMATYQLLKRKTKKGQLNLNLHMELLLQKIQAQHK
;
A
#
# COMPACT_ATOMS: atom_id res chain seq x y z
N MET A 1 56.65 -75.16 37.14
CA MET A 1 55.96 -74.16 36.28
C MET A 1 54.90 -73.46 37.13
N ASN A 2 54.98 -72.14 37.23
CA ASN A 2 54.13 -71.31 38.10
C ASN A 2 52.83 -70.94 37.36
N ILE A 3 51.68 -71.22 37.96
CA ILE A 3 50.39 -70.69 37.50
C ILE A 3 50.05 -69.53 38.42
N THR A 4 50.22 -68.31 37.92
CA THR A 4 49.87 -67.05 38.56
C THR A 4 48.36 -66.86 38.57
N ASN A 5 47.78 -66.71 39.76
CA ASN A 5 46.43 -66.21 39.98
C ASN A 5 46.36 -64.73 39.58
N PHE A 6 45.65 -64.40 38.49
CA PHE A 6 45.30 -63.03 38.14
C PHE A 6 43.87 -62.76 38.62
N SER A 7 43.70 -62.25 39.84
CA SER A 7 42.39 -61.82 40.34
C SER A 7 42.07 -60.43 39.79
N GLU A 8 41.15 -60.34 38.83
CA GLU A 8 40.54 -59.09 38.39
C GLU A 8 39.77 -58.44 39.55
N LYS A 9 40.38 -57.41 40.16
CA LYS A 9 39.69 -56.51 41.07
C LYS A 9 38.75 -55.62 40.24
N ARG A 10 37.49 -56.05 40.08
CA ARG A 10 36.39 -55.20 39.61
C ARG A 10 36.21 -54.03 40.59
N LYS A 11 36.61 -52.81 40.19
CA LYS A 11 36.20 -51.56 40.85
C LYS A 11 34.68 -51.45 40.72
N LYS A 12 33.95 -51.72 41.79
CA LYS A 12 32.52 -51.42 41.86
C LYS A 12 32.37 -49.89 41.88
N MET A 13 32.00 -49.30 40.75
CA MET A 13 31.50 -47.92 40.71
C MET A 13 30.16 -47.90 41.45
N GLN A 14 30.15 -47.23 42.59
CA GLN A 14 28.91 -46.90 43.29
C GLN A 14 28.14 -45.90 42.44
N PRO A 15 26.82 -46.05 42.23
CA PRO A 15 26.02 -45.00 41.63
C PRO A 15 25.95 -43.85 42.63
N SER A 16 26.73 -42.80 42.39
CA SER A 16 26.53 -41.52 43.06
C SER A 16 25.13 -41.03 42.72
N PRO A 17 24.32 -40.59 43.70
CA PRO A 17 23.06 -39.92 43.40
C PRO A 17 23.41 -38.77 42.47
N ILE A 18 22.81 -38.75 41.28
CA ILE A 18 22.89 -37.57 40.42
C ILE A 18 22.08 -36.51 41.18
N GLN A 19 22.79 -35.75 42.01
CA GLN A 19 22.29 -34.49 42.54
C GLN A 19 22.27 -33.57 41.32
N LEU A 20 21.11 -33.52 40.64
CA LEU A 20 20.80 -32.46 39.71
C LEU A 20 20.66 -31.19 40.55
N GLU A 21 21.79 -30.62 40.97
CA GLU A 21 21.83 -29.23 41.36
C GLU A 21 21.41 -28.46 40.11
N GLU A 22 20.21 -27.88 40.17
CA GLU A 22 19.61 -26.97 39.18
C GLU A 22 20.47 -25.74 38.88
N GLU A 23 21.66 -25.65 39.46
CA GLU A 23 22.60 -24.58 39.22
C GLU A 23 23.43 -24.89 37.98
N TYR A 24 22.81 -24.63 36.82
CA TYR A 24 23.45 -24.67 35.53
C TYR A 24 24.83 -23.96 35.59
N PRO A 25 25.93 -24.58 35.13
CA PRO A 25 27.24 -23.93 35.08
C PRO A 25 27.16 -22.55 34.42
N GLU A 26 27.87 -21.56 34.97
CA GLU A 26 27.73 -20.15 34.57
C GLU A 26 27.92 -19.91 33.06
N HIS A 27 28.87 -20.62 32.44
CA HIS A 27 29.14 -20.55 31.01
C HIS A 27 27.97 -21.00 30.12
N LEU A 28 27.08 -21.87 30.62
CA LEU A 28 25.89 -22.31 29.88
C LEU A 28 24.72 -21.34 30.00
N ARG A 29 24.63 -20.59 31.12
CA ARG A 29 23.64 -19.50 31.26
C ARG A 29 23.92 -18.38 30.27
N HIS A 30 25.20 -18.03 30.08
CA HIS A 30 25.59 -17.05 29.07
C HIS A 30 25.22 -17.50 27.66
N LEU A 31 25.49 -18.77 27.31
CA LEU A 31 25.12 -19.31 26.00
C LEU A 31 23.60 -19.21 25.75
N TYR A 32 22.79 -19.54 26.76
CA TYR A 32 21.34 -19.45 26.67
C TYR A 32 20.86 -17.99 26.51
N LEU A 33 21.35 -17.07 27.36
CA LEU A 33 21.02 -15.65 27.27
C LEU A 33 21.40 -15.06 25.91
N THR A 34 22.58 -15.40 25.39
CA THR A 34 23.00 -14.93 24.06
C THR A 34 22.16 -15.50 22.92
N GLU A 35 21.66 -16.74 23.04
CA GLU A 35 20.78 -17.33 22.04
C GLU A 35 19.36 -16.71 22.11
N GLU A 36 18.85 -16.47 23.31
CA GLU A 36 17.57 -15.79 23.54
C GLU A 36 17.61 -14.35 22.98
N GLU A 37 18.67 -13.59 23.28
CA GLU A 37 18.88 -12.24 22.71
C GLU A 37 18.94 -12.27 21.18
N ARG A 38 19.66 -13.24 20.58
CA ARG A 38 19.72 -13.41 19.12
C ARG A 38 18.35 -13.71 18.51
N LEU A 39 17.56 -14.55 19.16
CA LEU A 39 16.23 -14.94 18.69
C LEU A 39 15.27 -13.76 18.75
N ASP A 40 15.28 -13.00 19.83
CA ASP A 40 14.48 -11.77 19.99
C ASP A 40 14.86 -10.73 18.93
N GLU A 41 16.16 -10.50 18.70
CA GLU A 41 16.64 -9.63 17.62
C GLU A 41 16.17 -10.10 16.23
N GLU A 42 16.22 -11.40 15.96
CA GLU A 42 15.78 -11.96 14.69
C GLU A 42 14.26 -11.83 14.48
N GLU A 43 13.46 -12.03 15.54
CA GLU A 43 12.01 -11.82 15.51
C GLU A 43 11.66 -10.35 15.30
N GLU A 44 12.34 -9.43 15.98
CA GLU A 44 12.18 -7.99 15.77
C GLU A 44 12.49 -7.60 14.33
N GLU A 45 13.60 -8.09 13.78
CA GLU A 45 14.00 -7.81 12.40
C GLU A 45 12.98 -8.34 11.38
N LYS A 46 12.45 -9.55 11.60
CA LYS A 46 11.37 -10.12 10.76
C LYS A 46 10.12 -9.26 10.84
N LYS A 47 9.74 -8.79 12.02
CA LYS A 47 8.59 -7.91 12.23
C LYS A 47 8.78 -6.58 11.51
N LYS A 48 9.91 -5.91 11.70
CA LYS A 48 10.28 -4.65 11.00
C LYS A 48 10.21 -4.81 9.47
N LYS A 49 10.73 -5.91 8.93
CA LYS A 49 10.66 -6.22 7.48
C LYS A 49 9.23 -6.44 6.99
N LYS A 50 8.37 -7.07 7.79
CA LYS A 50 6.96 -7.26 7.46
C LYS A 50 6.23 -5.92 7.47
N ASP A 51 6.45 -5.12 8.50
CA ASP A 51 5.79 -3.82 8.68
C ASP A 51 6.19 -2.84 7.55
N THR A 52 7.47 -2.76 7.22
CA THR A 52 7.97 -1.95 6.08
C THR A 52 7.38 -2.39 4.74
N LYS A 53 7.24 -3.70 4.51
CA LYS A 53 6.59 -4.22 3.30
C LYS A 53 5.11 -3.83 3.23
N GLN A 54 4.39 -3.95 4.35
CA GLN A 54 2.98 -3.57 4.43
C GLN A 54 2.78 -2.08 4.18
N GLU A 55 3.64 -1.24 4.76
CA GLU A 55 3.59 0.21 4.56
C GLU A 55 3.87 0.59 3.10
N TYR A 56 4.85 -0.06 2.46
CA TYR A 56 5.12 0.14 1.04
C TYR A 56 3.91 -0.17 0.15
N GLU A 57 3.23 -1.31 0.38
CA GLU A 57 2.04 -1.68 -0.40
C GLU A 57 0.89 -0.69 -0.15
N ARG A 58 0.68 -0.25 1.10
CA ARG A 58 -0.32 0.78 1.43
C ARG A 58 -0.09 2.09 0.69
N ILE A 59 1.14 2.60 0.72
CA ILE A 59 1.51 3.84 0.01
C ILE A 59 1.32 3.66 -1.50
N LYS A 60 1.64 2.49 -2.04
CA LYS A 60 1.45 2.18 -3.46
C LYS A 60 -0.03 2.16 -3.86
N GLU A 61 -0.89 1.54 -3.05
CA GLU A 61 -2.34 1.54 -3.25
C GLU A 61 -2.93 2.95 -3.16
N GLU A 62 -2.52 3.75 -2.18
CA GLU A 62 -2.96 5.14 -2.04
C GLU A 62 -2.59 5.98 -3.27
N ARG A 63 -1.35 5.83 -3.77
CA ARG A 63 -0.90 6.50 -5.00
C ARG A 63 -1.72 6.08 -6.21
N ALA A 64 -2.01 4.78 -6.34
CA ALA A 64 -2.83 4.27 -7.44
C ALA A 64 -4.26 4.86 -7.39
N ARG A 65 -4.88 4.90 -6.20
CA ARG A 65 -6.20 5.52 -6.01
C ARG A 65 -6.20 7.00 -6.36
N LYS A 66 -5.19 7.74 -5.89
CA LYS A 66 -5.05 9.17 -6.17
C LYS A 66 -4.84 9.44 -7.67
N GLN A 67 -4.07 8.60 -8.35
CA GLN A 67 -3.88 8.69 -9.78
C GLN A 67 -5.18 8.41 -10.54
N GLU A 68 -5.95 7.39 -10.14
CA GLU A 68 -7.24 7.08 -10.76
C GLU A 68 -8.25 8.23 -10.57
N GLU A 69 -8.31 8.82 -9.37
CA GLU A 69 -9.15 9.98 -9.09
C GLU A 69 -8.76 11.19 -9.95
N PHE A 70 -7.45 11.47 -10.06
CA PHE A 70 -6.95 12.54 -10.92
C PHE A 70 -7.34 12.34 -12.38
N LEU A 71 -7.19 11.12 -12.92
CA LEU A 71 -7.57 10.81 -14.30
C LEU A 71 -9.08 10.98 -14.54
N LYS A 72 -9.92 10.64 -13.55
CA LYS A 72 -11.36 10.87 -13.64
C LYS A 72 -11.71 12.35 -13.65
N ASP A 73 -11.10 13.15 -12.78
CA ASP A 73 -11.30 14.60 -12.75
C ASP A 73 -10.78 15.27 -14.03
N GLU A 74 -9.63 14.84 -14.54
CA GLU A 74 -9.08 15.31 -15.82
C GLU A 74 -10.04 15.02 -16.99
N ALA A 75 -10.55 13.79 -17.08
CA ALA A 75 -11.54 13.41 -18.10
C ALA A 75 -12.82 14.25 -18.00
N GLN A 76 -13.34 14.46 -16.79
CA GLN A 76 -14.52 15.31 -16.57
C GLN A 76 -14.27 16.75 -17.01
N ARG A 77 -13.09 17.31 -16.72
CA ARG A 77 -12.70 18.66 -17.15
C ARG A 77 -12.59 18.74 -18.67
N GLU A 78 -11.99 17.73 -19.30
CA GLU A 78 -11.85 17.68 -20.75
C GLU A 78 -13.23 17.59 -21.43
N GLU A 79 -14.11 16.73 -20.95
CA GLU A 79 -15.50 16.61 -21.42
C GLU A 79 -16.26 17.92 -21.25
N ALA A 80 -16.15 18.56 -20.08
CA ALA A 80 -16.79 19.86 -19.82
C ALA A 80 -16.27 20.95 -20.77
N LEU A 81 -14.96 20.98 -21.02
CA LEU A 81 -14.34 21.90 -21.97
C LEU A 81 -14.81 21.64 -23.41
N LYS A 82 -14.94 20.36 -23.79
CA LYS A 82 -15.44 19.97 -25.11
C LYS A 82 -16.88 20.41 -25.29
N ILE A 83 -17.75 20.12 -24.33
CA ILE A 83 -19.15 20.56 -24.33
C ILE A 83 -19.24 22.09 -24.42
N TYR A 84 -18.41 22.81 -23.68
CA TYR A 84 -18.38 24.28 -23.74
C TYR A 84 -17.97 24.79 -25.13
N LYS A 85 -16.90 24.23 -25.72
CA LYS A 85 -16.43 24.59 -27.07
C LYS A 85 -17.51 24.29 -28.11
N GLU A 86 -18.17 23.14 -28.03
CA GLU A 86 -19.25 22.74 -28.94
C GLU A 86 -20.45 23.69 -28.83
N LYS A 87 -20.93 23.97 -27.62
CA LYS A 87 -22.02 24.94 -27.39
C LYS A 87 -21.68 26.33 -27.92
N LYS A 88 -20.44 26.79 -27.69
CA LYS A 88 -19.94 28.08 -28.18
C LYS A 88 -19.93 28.11 -29.71
N MET A 89 -19.40 27.07 -30.34
CA MET A 89 -19.34 26.96 -31.80
C MET A 89 -20.74 26.87 -32.43
N ALA A 90 -21.64 26.06 -31.87
CA ALA A 90 -23.02 25.94 -32.34
C ALA A 90 -23.75 27.30 -32.27
N THR A 91 -23.58 28.02 -31.16
CA THR A 91 -24.13 29.37 -30.98
C THR A 91 -23.57 30.34 -32.01
N TYR A 92 -22.26 30.31 -32.25
CA TYR A 92 -21.63 31.15 -33.26
C TYR A 92 -22.17 30.87 -34.66
N GLN A 93 -22.27 29.59 -35.04
CA GLN A 93 -22.80 29.19 -36.35
C GLN A 93 -24.25 29.65 -36.53
N LEU A 94 -25.06 29.56 -35.48
CA LEU A 94 -26.45 30.05 -35.48
C LEU A 94 -26.50 31.57 -35.72
N LEU A 95 -25.72 32.35 -34.96
CA LEU A 95 -25.68 33.81 -35.03
C LEU A 95 -25.03 34.34 -36.32
N LYS A 96 -24.14 33.56 -36.94
CA LYS A 96 -23.52 33.92 -38.22
C LYS A 96 -24.49 33.83 -39.41
N ARG A 97 -25.63 33.14 -39.26
CA ARG A 97 -26.60 32.96 -40.35
C ARG A 97 -27.15 34.30 -40.81
N LYS A 98 -27.17 34.48 -42.12
CA LYS A 98 -27.69 35.67 -42.80
C LYS A 98 -29.00 35.36 -43.51
N THR A 99 -29.87 36.34 -43.60
CA THR A 99 -31.09 36.28 -44.40
C THR A 99 -30.75 36.30 -45.89
N LYS A 100 -31.72 36.03 -46.77
CA LYS A 100 -31.53 36.10 -48.24
C LYS A 100 -30.98 37.45 -48.73
N LYS A 101 -31.17 38.53 -47.95
CA LYS A 101 -30.67 39.88 -48.22
C LYS A 101 -29.29 40.15 -47.59
N GLY A 102 -28.63 39.15 -47.01
CA GLY A 102 -27.29 39.27 -46.41
C GLY A 102 -27.25 39.89 -45.01
N GLN A 103 -28.40 40.30 -44.45
CA GLN A 103 -28.50 40.86 -43.10
C GLN A 103 -28.45 39.73 -42.06
N LEU A 104 -27.99 40.03 -40.84
CA LEU A 104 -28.02 39.07 -39.73
C LEU A 104 -29.46 38.67 -39.40
N ASN A 105 -29.68 37.39 -39.08
CA ASN A 105 -31.01 36.90 -38.73
C ASN A 105 -31.32 37.17 -37.25
N LEU A 106 -31.97 38.30 -36.97
CA LEU A 106 -32.33 38.77 -35.63
C LEU A 106 -33.24 37.80 -34.85
N ASN A 107 -34.11 37.06 -35.55
CA ASN A 107 -35.02 36.11 -34.91
C ASN A 107 -34.26 35.01 -34.16
N LEU A 108 -33.15 34.52 -34.75
CA LEU A 108 -32.30 33.51 -34.11
C LEU A 108 -31.58 34.05 -32.86
N HIS A 109 -31.20 35.32 -32.87
CA HIS A 109 -30.58 35.97 -31.71
C HIS A 109 -31.60 36.16 -30.57
N MET A 110 -32.83 36.58 -30.92
CA MET A 110 -33.92 36.73 -29.96
C MET A 110 -34.32 35.40 -29.32
N GLU A 111 -34.42 34.32 -30.10
CA GLU A 111 -34.74 32.99 -29.58
C GLU A 111 -33.69 32.52 -28.56
N LEU A 112 -32.40 32.68 -28.88
CA LEU A 112 -31.31 32.35 -27.97
C LEU A 112 -31.36 33.18 -26.67
N LEU A 113 -31.72 34.45 -26.75
CA LEU A 113 -31.86 35.32 -25.57
C LEU A 113 -33.02 34.86 -24.68
N LEU A 114 -34.18 34.54 -25.27
CA LEU A 114 -35.33 34.03 -24.54
C LEU A 114 -35.02 32.71 -23.83
N GLN A 115 -34.30 31.80 -24.50
CA GLN A 115 -33.84 30.55 -23.88
C GLN A 115 -32.94 30.80 -22.66
N LYS A 116 -32.02 31.77 -22.73
CA LYS A 116 -31.15 32.13 -21.60
C LYS A 116 -31.94 32.69 -20.42
N ILE A 117 -32.90 33.58 -20.68
CA ILE A 117 -33.77 34.15 -19.63
C ILE A 117 -34.57 33.03 -18.96
N GLN A 118 -35.19 32.15 -19.73
CA GLN A 118 -35.95 31.02 -19.19
C GLN A 118 -35.09 30.04 -18.40
N ALA A 119 -33.85 29.80 -18.83
CA ALA A 119 -32.91 28.96 -18.10
C ALA A 119 -32.43 29.57 -16.77
N GLN A 120 -32.41 30.90 -16.65
CA GLN A 120 -32.07 31.60 -15.40
C GLN A 120 -33.21 31.59 -14.37
N HIS A 121 -34.46 31.41 -14.82
CA HIS A 121 -35.64 31.35 -13.96
C HIS A 121 -36.11 29.92 -13.64
N LYS A 122 -35.31 28.91 -14.00
CA LYS A 122 -35.48 27.51 -13.60
C LYS A 122 -34.53 27.17 -12.46
#